data_AF-A0A1U9QNT1-F1
#
_entry.id   AF-A0A1U9QNT1-F1
#
_cell.length_a   1.000
_cell.length_b   1.000
_cell.length_c   1.000
_cell.angle_alpha   90.00
_cell.angle_beta   90.00
_cell.angle_gamma   90.00
#
_symmetry.space_group_name_H-M   'P 1'
#
loop_
_entity.id
_entity.type
_entity.pdbx_description
1 polymer ?
#
loop_
_entity_poly.entity_id
_entity_poly.type
_entity_poly.pdbx_seq_one_letter_code
_entity_poly.pdbx_strand_id
1 'polypeptide(L)'
;MGDLRVAAIASLTPLEELDREPFLVDIRGQQAMCARWAADKGYVVTRQLLLYRMRPDHYGLWVDVEAGLVDAFVVPNERVLDRALASVPAFYAECERRGVPVETVGTDEPLYDATSKARVHRRLSMPTAGYDGC
;
A
#
# COMPACT_ATOMS: atom_id res chain seq x y z
N MET A 1 -9.35 -22.34 11.59
CA MET A 1 -8.65 -21.13 12.05
C MET A 1 -8.82 -20.14 10.92
N GLY A 2 -9.50 -19.02 11.14
CA GLY A 2 -9.81 -18.09 10.04
C GLY A 2 -8.53 -17.44 9.54
N ASP A 3 -8.42 -17.26 8.22
CA ASP A 3 -7.29 -16.56 7.61
C ASP A 3 -7.24 -15.12 8.13
N LEU A 4 -6.06 -14.64 8.51
CA LEU A 4 -5.88 -13.27 9.02
C LEU A 4 -6.19 -12.27 7.89
N ARG A 5 -7.04 -11.28 8.16
CA ARG A 5 -7.47 -10.30 7.16
C ARG A 5 -6.60 -9.06 7.26
N VAL A 6 -5.95 -8.69 6.18
CA VAL A 6 -5.02 -7.56 6.17
C VAL A 6 -5.47 -6.47 5.22
N ALA A 7 -5.18 -5.22 5.60
CA ALA A 7 -5.30 -4.07 4.73
C ALA A 7 -3.92 -3.70 4.18
N ALA A 8 -3.77 -3.75 2.85
CA ALA A 8 -2.54 -3.34 2.18
C ALA A 8 -2.52 -1.82 2.00
N ILE A 9 -1.49 -1.15 2.51
CA ILE A 9 -1.29 0.29 2.34
C ILE A 9 -0.36 0.55 1.16
N ALA A 10 -0.83 1.35 0.22
CA ALA A 10 -0.04 1.94 -0.85
C ALA A 10 -0.02 3.47 -0.70
N SER A 11 1.07 4.08 -1.13
CA SER A 11 1.22 5.53 -1.19
C SER A 11 0.83 6.06 -2.56
N LEU A 12 0.19 7.22 -2.58
CA LEU A 12 -0.02 8.01 -3.78
C LEU A 12 1.19 8.94 -3.96
N THR A 13 1.99 8.68 -4.98
CA THR A 13 3.13 9.54 -5.37
C THR A 13 2.90 10.10 -6.78
N PRO A 14 3.17 11.39 -7.03
CA PRO A 14 2.98 12.00 -8.34
C PRO A 14 3.82 11.34 -9.44
N LEU A 15 3.30 11.31 -10.67
CA LEU A 15 3.96 10.68 -11.81
C LEU A 15 5.32 11.33 -12.14
N GLU A 16 5.48 12.62 -11.83
CA GLU A 16 6.70 13.39 -12.01
C GLU A 16 7.89 12.80 -11.24
N GLU A 17 7.64 12.00 -10.22
CA GLU A 17 8.68 11.34 -9.44
C GLU A 17 9.13 10.00 -10.03
N LEU A 18 8.50 9.50 -11.12
CA LEU A 18 8.73 8.16 -11.67
C LEU A 18 10.19 7.88 -12.04
N ASP A 19 10.93 8.88 -12.49
CA ASP A 19 12.34 8.69 -12.84
C ASP A 19 13.23 8.48 -11.63
N ARG A 20 12.89 9.12 -10.50
CA ARG A 20 13.67 9.09 -9.26
C ARG A 20 13.22 7.95 -8.35
N GLU A 21 11.90 7.84 -8.16
CA GLU A 21 11.26 6.97 -7.17
C GLU A 21 10.17 6.08 -7.80
N PRO A 22 10.53 5.21 -8.74
CA PRO A 22 9.56 4.50 -9.57
C PRO A 22 8.63 3.59 -8.78
N PHE A 23 9.13 2.96 -7.72
CA PHE A 23 8.31 2.09 -6.87
C PHE A 23 7.23 2.87 -6.10
N LEU A 24 7.56 4.07 -5.59
CA LEU A 24 6.60 4.91 -4.87
C LEU A 24 5.47 5.40 -5.79
N VAL A 25 5.71 5.48 -7.09
CA VAL A 25 4.71 5.84 -8.11
C VAL A 25 3.87 4.63 -8.56
N ASP A 26 4.43 3.43 -8.56
CA ASP A 26 3.75 2.21 -9.02
C ASP A 26 2.81 1.61 -7.96
N ILE A 27 1.63 2.20 -7.80
CA ILE A 27 0.58 1.74 -6.86
C ILE A 27 0.27 0.25 -7.01
N ARG A 28 0.17 -0.24 -8.26
CA ARG A 28 -0.09 -1.67 -8.51
C ARG A 28 1.08 -2.55 -8.07
N GLY A 29 2.31 -2.08 -8.26
CA GLY A 29 3.52 -2.76 -7.78
C GLY A 29 3.52 -2.89 -6.25
N GLN A 30 3.21 -1.81 -5.54
CA GLN A 30 3.07 -1.79 -4.07
C GLN A 30 2.01 -2.79 -3.60
N GLN A 31 0.82 -2.76 -4.19
CA GLN A 31 -0.27 -3.68 -3.85
C GLN A 31 0.07 -5.14 -4.16
N ALA A 32 0.71 -5.41 -5.30
CA ALA A 32 1.12 -6.77 -5.69
C ALA A 32 2.17 -7.33 -4.73
N MET A 33 3.10 -6.50 -4.25
CA MET A 33 4.11 -6.89 -3.27
C MET A 33 3.47 -7.29 -1.94
N CYS A 34 2.53 -6.49 -1.42
CA CYS A 34 1.77 -6.85 -0.22
C CYS A 34 0.92 -8.10 -0.42
N ALA A 35 0.25 -8.24 -1.57
CA ALA A 35 -0.61 -9.38 -1.86
C ALA A 35 0.18 -10.70 -1.93
N ARG A 36 1.35 -10.69 -2.56
CA ARG A 36 2.25 -11.87 -2.60
C ARG A 36 2.69 -12.26 -1.20
N TRP A 37 3.18 -11.29 -0.42
CA TRP A 37 3.62 -11.55 0.95
C TRP A 37 2.49 -12.09 1.84
N ALA A 38 1.28 -11.52 1.71
CA ALA A 38 0.12 -12.00 2.45
C ALA A 38 -0.23 -13.45 2.07
N ALA A 39 -0.25 -13.77 0.78
CA ALA A 39 -0.49 -15.13 0.30
C ALA A 39 0.57 -16.12 0.83
N ASP A 40 1.85 -15.73 0.82
CA ASP A 40 2.95 -16.55 1.34
C ASP A 40 2.81 -16.86 2.85
N LYS A 41 2.13 -15.98 3.59
CA LYS A 41 1.83 -16.13 5.03
C LYS A 41 0.50 -16.82 5.32
N GLY A 42 -0.32 -17.11 4.30
CA GLY A 42 -1.70 -17.59 4.47
C GLY A 42 -2.67 -16.50 4.96
N TYR A 43 -2.35 -15.24 4.71
CA TYR A 43 -3.21 -14.09 5.02
C TYR A 43 -4.03 -13.69 3.80
N VAL A 44 -5.17 -13.04 4.03
CA VAL A 44 -6.06 -12.56 2.96
C VAL A 44 -6.08 -11.04 2.97
N VAL A 45 -5.73 -10.43 1.84
CA VAL A 45 -5.89 -8.99 1.66
C VAL A 45 -7.37 -8.68 1.43
N THR A 46 -8.04 -8.09 2.41
CA THR A 46 -9.47 -7.73 2.32
C THR A 46 -9.68 -6.28 1.89
N ARG A 47 -8.67 -5.43 2.10
CA ARG A 47 -8.70 -4.01 1.77
C ARG A 47 -7.40 -3.54 1.15
N GLN A 48 -7.52 -2.59 0.24
CA GLN A 48 -6.40 -1.85 -0.33
C GLN A 48 -6.61 -0.37 -0.07
N LEU A 49 -5.69 0.25 0.67
CA LEU A 49 -5.73 1.65 1.04
C LEU A 49 -4.73 2.41 0.17
N LEU A 50 -5.20 3.46 -0.49
CA LEU A 50 -4.36 4.38 -1.26
C LEU A 50 -4.32 5.72 -0.54
N LEU A 51 -3.17 6.05 0.04
CA LEU A 51 -3.04 7.15 0.99
C LEU A 51 -2.01 8.19 0.55
N TYR A 52 -2.24 9.43 0.93
CA TYR A 52 -1.26 10.52 0.82
C TYR A 52 -1.36 11.40 2.04
N ARG A 53 -0.26 11.52 2.80
CA ARG A 53 -0.19 12.35 4.02
C ARG A 53 -1.41 12.15 4.94
N MET A 54 -1.91 10.91 5.01
CA MET A 54 -3.10 10.55 5.79
C MET A 54 -2.81 10.77 7.28
N ARG A 55 -3.76 11.40 7.98
CA ARG A 55 -3.64 11.57 9.42
C ARG A 55 -3.83 10.21 10.12
N PRO A 56 -2.96 9.84 11.07
CA PRO A 56 -3.09 8.61 11.84
C PRO A 56 -4.42 8.43 12.58
N ASP A 57 -5.09 9.52 12.97
CA ASP A 57 -6.36 9.50 13.71
C ASP A 57 -7.60 9.56 12.79
N HIS A 58 -7.41 9.54 11.47
CA HIS A 58 -8.51 9.71 10.52
C HIS A 58 -9.45 8.50 10.52
N TYR A 59 -10.75 8.74 10.69
CA TYR A 59 -11.78 7.69 10.76
C TYR A 59 -11.72 6.68 9.61
N GLY A 60 -11.53 7.14 8.38
CA GLY A 60 -11.46 6.27 7.19
C GLY A 60 -10.30 5.27 7.20
N LEU A 61 -9.27 5.46 8.03
CA LEU A 61 -8.19 4.49 8.22
C LEU A 61 -8.63 3.32 9.12
N TRP A 62 -9.56 3.57 10.04
CA TRP A 62 -9.92 2.65 11.11
C TRP A 62 -11.30 2.02 10.95
N VAL A 63 -12.17 2.56 10.08
CA VAL A 63 -13.54 2.08 9.92
C VAL A 63 -13.64 0.57 9.66
N ASP A 64 -12.75 0.02 8.83
CA ASP A 64 -12.74 -1.42 8.54
C ASP A 64 -12.13 -2.25 9.68
N VAL A 65 -11.24 -1.67 10.49
CA VAL A 65 -10.73 -2.31 11.71
C VAL A 65 -11.85 -2.37 12.76
N GLU A 66 -12.56 -1.27 12.95
CA GLU A 66 -13.67 -1.16 13.91
C GLU A 66 -14.87 -2.05 13.51
N ALA A 67 -15.08 -2.26 12.20
CA ALA A 67 -16.04 -3.23 11.68
C ALA A 67 -15.54 -4.69 11.75
N GLY A 68 -14.31 -4.92 12.21
CA GLY A 68 -13.69 -6.23 12.29
C GLY A 68 -13.55 -6.89 10.92
N LEU A 69 -13.23 -6.12 9.87
CA LEU A 69 -12.93 -6.60 8.51
C LEU A 69 -11.43 -6.63 8.21
N VAL A 70 -10.64 -5.97 9.06
CA VAL A 70 -9.18 -5.87 8.99
C VAL A 70 -8.61 -6.17 10.37
N ASP A 71 -7.73 -7.14 10.43
CA ASP A 71 -7.04 -7.58 11.64
C ASP A 71 -5.62 -6.99 11.74
N ALA A 72 -5.00 -6.61 10.61
CA ALA A 72 -3.67 -6.01 10.56
C ALA A 72 -3.47 -5.09 9.34
N PHE A 73 -2.50 -4.20 9.41
CA PHE A 73 -2.01 -3.48 8.22
C PHE A 73 -0.76 -4.14 7.67
N VAL A 74 -0.61 -4.12 6.34
CA VAL A 74 0.63 -4.51 5.67
C VAL A 74 1.11 -3.40 4.75
N VAL A 75 2.40 -3.10 4.81
CA VAL A 75 3.06 -2.06 4.00
C VAL A 75 4.24 -2.66 3.23
N PRO A 76 4.54 -2.19 2.01
CA PRO A 76 5.67 -2.72 1.25
C PRO A 76 7.02 -2.47 1.96
N ASN A 77 7.25 -1.23 2.36
CA ASN A 77 8.44 -0.78 3.07
C ASN A 77 8.17 0.56 3.80
N GLU A 78 9.15 1.01 4.59
CA GLU A 78 9.04 2.25 5.37
C GLU A 78 8.87 3.49 4.49
N ARG A 79 9.46 3.52 3.29
CA ARG A 79 9.39 4.67 2.37
C ARG A 79 7.96 4.90 1.86
N VAL A 80 7.24 3.82 1.57
CA VAL A 80 5.82 3.88 1.23
C VAL A 80 5.01 4.39 2.41
N LEU A 81 5.33 3.93 3.63
CA LEU A 81 4.64 4.34 4.84
C LEU A 81 4.84 5.83 5.15
N ASP A 82 6.08 6.32 5.02
CA ASP A 82 6.44 7.74 5.18
C ASP A 82 5.72 8.65 4.21
N ARG A 83 5.52 8.22 2.96
CA ARG A 83 4.74 8.98 1.96
C ARG A 83 3.24 8.93 2.24
N ALA A 84 2.75 7.76 2.64
CA ALA A 84 1.32 7.50 2.88
C ALA A 84 0.77 8.31 4.05
N LEU A 85 1.56 8.52 5.10
CA LEU A 85 1.10 9.11 6.37
C LEU A 85 1.63 10.51 6.62
N ALA A 86 0.89 11.29 7.40
CA ALA A 86 1.35 12.58 7.89
C ALA A 86 2.46 12.41 8.95
N SER A 87 2.38 11.34 9.74
CA SER A 87 3.35 10.97 10.79
C SER A 87 3.33 9.46 11.01
N VAL A 88 4.43 8.79 10.69
CA VAL A 88 4.60 7.35 10.91
C VAL A 88 4.65 6.97 12.40
N PRO A 89 5.38 7.68 13.27
CA PRO A 89 5.37 7.37 14.71
C PRO A 89 3.98 7.45 15.35
N ALA A 90 3.19 8.46 14.99
CA ALA A 90 1.83 8.60 15.51
C ALA A 90 0.88 7.50 14.98
N PHE A 91 1.11 7.00 13.76
CA PHE A 91 0.39 5.82 13.27
C PHE A 91 0.73 4.55 14.05
N TYR A 92 2.00 4.28 14.30
CA TYR A 92 2.38 3.14 15.14
C TYR A 92 1.80 3.25 16.56
N ALA A 93 1.79 4.45 17.15
CA ALA A 93 1.15 4.66 18.45
C ALA A 93 -0.37 4.38 18.43
N GLU A 94 -1.07 4.78 17.36
CA GLU A 94 -2.49 4.47 17.21
C GLU A 94 -2.75 2.97 16.98
N CYS A 95 -1.89 2.31 16.21
CA CYS A 95 -1.91 0.86 16.01
C CYS A 95 -1.73 0.12 17.35
N GLU A 96 -0.73 0.50 18.15
CA GLU A 96 -0.48 -0.08 19.48
C GLU A 96 -1.68 0.15 20.42
N ARG A 97 -2.19 1.39 20.47
CA ARG A 97 -3.37 1.76 21.29
C ARG A 97 -4.61 0.92 20.95
N ARG A 98 -4.76 0.52 19.69
CA ARG A 98 -5.89 -0.26 19.17
C ARG A 98 -5.61 -1.76 19.12
N GLY A 99 -4.39 -2.20 19.41
CA GLY A 99 -3.97 -3.60 19.30
C GLY A 99 -3.94 -4.12 17.86
N VAL A 100 -3.69 -3.25 16.88
CA VAL A 100 -3.64 -3.62 15.45
C VAL A 100 -2.18 -3.73 15.02
N PRO A 101 -1.68 -4.94 14.68
CA PRO A 101 -0.32 -5.10 14.20
C PRO A 101 -0.11 -4.45 12.82
N VAL A 102 1.12 -4.03 12.58
CA VAL A 102 1.58 -3.50 11.30
C VAL A 102 2.75 -4.35 10.84
N GLU A 103 2.64 -4.90 9.64
CA GLU A 103 3.63 -5.78 9.03
C GLU A 103 4.31 -5.07 7.85
N THR A 104 5.63 -5.18 7.77
CA THR A 104 6.41 -4.67 6.64
C THR A 104 6.90 -5.85 5.81
N VAL A 105 6.64 -5.83 4.49
CA VAL A 105 7.03 -6.93 3.59
C VAL A 105 8.56 -7.15 3.63
N GLY A 106 9.33 -6.06 3.67
CA GLY A 106 10.78 -6.10 3.92
C GLY A 106 11.61 -6.70 2.78
N THR A 107 11.01 -7.00 1.62
CA THR A 107 11.74 -7.44 0.43
C THR A 107 12.26 -6.25 -0.38
N ASP A 108 13.30 -6.48 -1.18
CA ASP A 108 13.81 -5.46 -2.10
C ASP A 108 12.72 -4.97 -3.05
N GLU A 109 12.75 -3.66 -3.33
CA GLU A 109 11.88 -3.07 -4.33
C GLU A 109 12.17 -3.68 -5.71
N PRO A 110 11.15 -3.84 -6.58
CA PRO A 110 11.38 -4.26 -7.96
C PRO A 110 12.36 -3.31 -8.66
N LEU A 111 13.25 -3.87 -9.49
CA LEU A 111 14.10 -3.05 -10.36
C LEU A 111 13.26 -2.46 -11.51
N TYR A 112 13.40 -1.16 -11.74
CA TYR A 112 12.69 -0.43 -12.79
C TYR A 112 13.62 -0.01 -13.91
N ASP A 113 13.52 -0.71 -15.04
CA ASP A 113 14.09 -0.32 -16.32
C ASP A 113 13.19 0.67 -17.10
N ALA A 114 13.66 1.12 -18.27
CA ALA A 114 12.88 2.02 -19.13
C ALA A 114 11.51 1.43 -19.53
N THR A 115 11.45 0.12 -19.76
CA THR A 115 10.22 -0.59 -20.18
C THR A 115 9.16 -0.57 -19.07
N SER A 116 9.55 -0.93 -17.86
CA SER A 116 8.67 -0.93 -16.68
C SER A 116 8.23 0.48 -16.31
N LYS A 117 9.12 1.47 -16.35
CA LYS A 117 8.77 2.89 -16.18
C LYS A 117 7.76 3.35 -17.23
N ALA A 118 7.97 3.06 -18.51
CA ALA A 118 7.00 3.40 -19.57
C ALA A 118 5.62 2.75 -19.34
N ARG A 119 5.57 1.54 -18.79
CA ARG A 119 4.31 0.88 -18.41
C ARG A 119 3.63 1.57 -17.21
N VAL A 120 4.37 2.01 -16.21
CA VAL A 120 3.83 2.85 -15.11
C VAL A 120 3.28 4.16 -15.68
N HIS A 121 4.07 4.86 -16.50
CA HIS A 121 3.69 6.11 -17.12
C HIS A 121 2.39 5.98 -17.93
N ARG A 122 2.29 4.96 -18.80
CA ARG A 122 1.10 4.71 -19.61
C ARG A 122 -0.16 4.47 -18.76
N ARG A 123 -0.02 3.73 -17.66
CA ARG A 123 -1.14 3.43 -16.75
C ARG A 123 -1.65 4.67 -16.03
N LEU A 124 -0.76 5.59 -15.65
CA LEU A 124 -1.11 6.77 -14.85
C LEU A 124 -1.42 8.02 -15.70
N SER A 125 -0.90 8.10 -16.93
CA SER A 125 -1.13 9.25 -17.83
C SER A 125 -2.42 9.17 -18.63
N MET A 126 -3.02 7.99 -18.74
CA MET A 126 -4.26 7.80 -19.47
C MET A 126 -5.43 7.85 -18.48
N PRO A 127 -6.44 8.72 -18.68
CA PRO A 127 -7.69 8.61 -17.94
C PRO A 127 -8.29 7.25 -18.30
N THR A 128 -8.40 6.34 -17.33
CA THR A 128 -8.96 5.00 -17.53
C THR A 128 -10.43 5.07 -17.94
N ALA A 129 -10.69 5.27 -19.22
CA ALA A 129 -11.80 4.61 -19.92
C ALA A 129 -11.30 3.21 -20.29
N GLY A 130 -12.03 2.18 -19.87
CA GLY A 130 -11.57 0.79 -19.82
C GLY A 130 -11.00 0.25 -21.12
N TYR A 131 -9.68 0.09 -21.16
CA TYR A 131 -9.01 -0.77 -22.12
C TYR A 131 -8.13 -1.74 -21.32
N ASP A 132 -8.74 -2.83 -20.85
CA ASP A 132 -8.00 -4.05 -20.60
C ASP A 132 -7.61 -4.58 -21.99
N GLY A 133 -6.43 -4.17 -22.45
CA GLY A 133 -5.84 -4.72 -23.65
C GLY A 133 -5.49 -6.18 -23.40
N CYS A 134 -6.44 -7.06 -23.73
CA CYS A 134 -6.18 -8.45 -24.08
C CYS A 134 -5.20 -8.54 -25.25
#